data_AF-A0A1I7XGQ0-F1
#
_entry.id   AF-A0A1I7XGQ0-F1
#
_cell.length_a   1.000
_cell.length_b   1.000
_cell.length_c   1.000
_cell.angle_alpha   90.00
_cell.angle_beta   90.00
_cell.angle_gamma   90.00
#
_symmetry.space_group_name_H-M   'P 1'
#
loop_
_entity.id
_entity.type
_entity.pdbx_description
1 polymer ?
#
loop_
_entity_poly.entity_id
_entity_poly.type
_entity_poly.pdbx_seq_one_letter_code
_entity_poly.pdbx_strand_id
1 'polypeptide(L)'
;MLIDKNLCVTRMTVHRIVERYQKMCIVKDRPRSGRPRSLNTSHKNILRDNKILRRKLVSGFNISPRSMRIIVKHDMGFHPYKIRRVHVLKEKMKVNRYEKAKILLSIVLQCRFSNVLVRNEKILTVNSVCNSQNSRQLLRNGY
;
A
#
# COMPACT_ATOMS: atom_id res chain seq x y z
N MET A 1 26.15 42.96 14.73
CA MET A 1 26.74 42.68 13.40
C MET A 1 25.72 43.17 12.39
N LEU A 2 26.05 43.99 11.39
CA LEU A 2 25.07 44.62 10.48
C LEU A 2 23.97 43.67 9.93
N ILE A 3 24.30 42.38 9.80
CA ILE A 3 23.44 41.25 9.40
C ILE A 3 22.19 41.07 10.29
N ASP A 4 22.27 41.29 11.61
CA ASP A 4 21.14 41.07 12.55
C ASP A 4 19.99 42.06 12.31
N LYS A 5 20.31 43.33 12.09
CA LYS A 5 19.36 44.39 11.74
C LYS A 5 18.72 44.19 10.37
N ASN A 6 19.49 43.72 9.38
CA ASN A 6 19.00 43.51 8.02
C ASN A 6 18.05 42.29 7.90
N LEU A 7 18.24 41.26 8.72
CA LEU A 7 17.43 40.04 8.72
C LEU A 7 16.30 40.05 9.77
N CYS A 8 16.18 41.12 10.58
CA CYS A 8 15.23 41.22 11.70
C CYS A 8 15.30 40.03 12.68
N VAL A 9 16.50 39.52 12.94
CA VAL A 9 16.75 38.34 13.79
C VAL A 9 17.61 38.74 14.97
N THR A 10 17.40 38.13 16.13
CA THR A 10 18.19 38.46 17.32
C THR A 10 19.68 38.14 17.12
N ARG A 11 20.55 39.00 17.66
CA ARG A 11 22.01 38.81 17.65
C ARG A 11 22.43 37.43 18.20
N MET A 12 21.69 36.92 19.20
CA MET A 12 21.89 35.59 19.81
C MET A 12 21.66 34.46 18.80
N THR A 13 20.62 34.57 17.97
CA THR A 13 20.32 33.59 16.92
C THR A 13 21.41 33.58 15.85
N VAL A 14 21.88 34.77 15.41
CA VAL A 14 22.99 34.88 14.45
C VAL A 14 24.26 34.21 15.01
N HIS A 15 24.61 34.50 16.26
CA HIS A 15 25.77 33.88 16.91
C HIS A 15 25.66 32.34 16.97
N ARG A 16 24.49 31.82 17.39
CA ARG A 16 24.23 30.37 17.45
C ARG A 16 24.30 29.70 16.07
N ILE A 17 23.89 30.38 15.01
CA ILE A 17 23.98 29.88 13.63
C ILE A 17 25.43 29.82 13.18
N VAL A 18 26.22 30.87 13.40
CA VAL A 18 27.65 30.91 13.05
C VAL A 18 28.44 29.83 13.81
N GLU A 19 28.24 29.73 15.12
CA GLU A 19 28.88 28.72 15.96
C GLU A 19 28.49 27.29 15.53
N ARG A 20 27.22 27.08 15.16
CA ARG A 20 26.75 25.80 14.60
C ARG A 20 27.43 25.49 13.26
N TYR A 21 27.58 26.48 12.39
CA TYR A 21 28.21 26.30 11.08
C TYR A 21 29.69 25.96 11.24
N GLN A 22 30.41 26.65 12.14
CA GLN A 22 31.82 26.36 12.41
C GLN A 22 32.03 24.95 12.99
N LYS A 23 31.14 24.49 13.88
CA LYS A 23 31.26 23.16 14.51
C LYS A 23 30.94 21.98 13.58
N MET A 24 30.03 22.15 12.63
CA MET A 24 29.45 21.02 11.87
C MET A 24 29.57 21.16 10.35
N CYS A 25 29.86 22.36 9.84
CA CYS A 25 29.93 22.69 8.40
C CYS A 25 28.72 22.21 7.58
N ILE A 26 27.53 22.14 8.20
CA ILE A 26 26.29 21.65 7.58
C ILE A 26 25.20 22.70 7.71
N VAL A 27 24.64 23.09 6.56
CA VAL A 27 23.52 24.04 6.45
C VAL A 27 22.17 23.35 6.70
N LYS A 28 22.08 22.03 6.49
CA LYS A 28 20.84 21.25 6.66
C LYS A 28 20.34 21.26 8.11
N ASP A 29 19.02 21.22 8.26
CA ASP A 29 18.36 21.10 9.55
C ASP A 29 18.71 19.79 10.27
N ARG A 30 18.87 19.89 11.59
CA ARG A 30 19.08 18.72 12.44
C ARG A 30 17.75 17.98 12.65
N PRO A 31 17.77 16.65 12.74
CA PRO A 31 16.58 15.93 13.17
C PRO A 31 16.19 16.43 14.56
N ARG A 32 14.96 16.94 14.68
CA ARG A 32 14.43 17.38 15.99
C ARG A 32 14.16 16.14 16.84
N SER A 33 14.41 16.24 18.14
CA SER A 33 13.96 15.25 19.11
C SER A 33 12.43 15.29 19.18
N GLY A 34 11.78 14.41 18.43
CA GLY A 34 10.35 14.15 18.55
C GLY A 34 10.06 13.25 19.75
N ARG A 35 8.78 13.16 20.15
CA ARG A 35 8.32 12.18 21.14
C ARG A 35 8.69 10.76 20.65
N PRO A 36 9.35 9.94 21.48
CA PRO A 36 9.64 8.55 21.11
C PRO A 36 8.33 7.78 20.90
N ARG A 37 8.34 6.85 19.95
CA ARG A 37 7.18 5.97 19.74
C ARG A 37 7.02 5.04 20.93
N SER A 38 5.78 4.87 21.39
CA SER A 38 5.48 4.09 22.59
C SER A 38 5.62 2.58 22.41
N LEU A 39 5.76 2.08 21.18
CA LEU A 39 5.80 0.64 20.86
C LEU A 39 6.90 0.35 19.84
N ASN A 40 7.85 -0.49 20.25
CA ASN A 40 9.03 -0.88 19.49
C ASN A 40 8.79 -2.16 18.68
N THR A 41 8.94 -2.06 17.36
CA THR A 41 9.68 -2.91 16.40
C THR A 41 9.87 -4.44 16.56
N SER A 42 9.26 -5.16 17.51
CA SER A 42 9.39 -6.63 17.59
C SER A 42 8.25 -7.40 16.91
N HIS A 43 7.36 -6.72 16.19
CA HIS A 43 6.16 -7.35 15.62
C HIS A 43 6.33 -7.93 14.20
N LYS A 44 7.57 -8.17 13.75
CA LYS A 44 7.86 -8.65 12.39
C LYS A 44 7.33 -10.07 12.11
N ASN A 45 7.16 -10.90 13.16
CA ASN A 45 6.75 -12.30 13.03
C ASN A 45 5.23 -12.52 12.89
N ILE A 46 4.41 -11.49 13.13
CA ILE A 46 2.95 -11.61 13.31
C ILE A 46 2.17 -11.66 11.99
N LEU A 47 2.78 -11.20 10.89
CA LEU A 47 2.16 -11.19 9.56
C LEU A 47 2.66 -12.33 8.66
N ARG A 48 3.05 -13.48 9.22
CA ARG A 48 3.21 -14.69 8.39
C ARG A 48 1.88 -15.11 7.76
N ASP A 49 0.77 -14.89 8.47
CA ASP A 49 -0.58 -15.11 7.97
C ASP A 49 -1.20 -13.83 7.42
N ASN A 50 -1.00 -13.58 6.12
CA ASN A 50 -1.53 -12.40 5.42
C ASN A 50 -3.07 -12.32 5.39
N LYS A 51 -3.78 -13.40 5.76
CA LYS A 51 -5.24 -13.50 5.82
C LYS A 51 -5.86 -12.90 7.10
N ILE A 52 -5.05 -12.46 8.07
CA ILE A 52 -5.59 -11.97 9.34
C ILE A 52 -6.29 -10.61 9.13
N LEU A 53 -7.58 -10.57 9.46
CA LEU A 53 -8.36 -9.33 9.54
C LEU A 53 -7.74 -8.42 10.60
N ARG A 54 -7.52 -7.13 10.30
CA ARG A 54 -6.95 -6.15 11.24
C ARG A 54 -7.57 -6.17 12.65
N ARG A 55 -8.86 -6.51 12.78
CA ARG A 55 -9.53 -6.66 14.08
C ARG A 55 -8.91 -7.76 14.93
N LYS A 56 -8.56 -8.90 14.34
CA LYS A 56 -7.89 -10.01 15.01
C LYS A 56 -6.45 -9.67 15.41
N LEU A 57 -5.76 -8.84 14.62
CA LEU A 57 -4.46 -8.29 15.01
C LEU A 57 -4.62 -7.35 16.22
N VAL A 58 -5.60 -6.44 16.18
CA VAL A 58 -5.86 -5.51 17.29
C VAL A 58 -6.29 -6.24 18.57
N SER A 59 -7.03 -7.35 18.50
CA SER A 59 -7.37 -8.11 19.72
C SER A 59 -6.19 -8.88 20.31
N GLY A 60 -5.20 -9.26 19.49
CA GLY A 60 -4.00 -9.97 19.97
C GLY A 60 -2.92 -9.05 20.55
N PHE A 61 -2.99 -7.75 20.27
CA PHE A 61 -2.04 -6.75 20.74
C PHE A 61 -2.83 -5.64 21.43
N ASN A 62 -2.60 -5.39 22.72
CA ASN A 62 -3.23 -4.32 23.52
C ASN A 62 -2.86 -2.91 23.01
N ILE A 63 -3.16 -2.63 21.76
CA ILE A 63 -2.73 -1.49 20.95
C ILE A 63 -3.99 -0.93 20.30
N SER A 64 -4.10 0.40 20.27
CA SER A 64 -5.24 1.04 19.61
C SER A 64 -5.30 0.65 18.10
N PRO A 65 -6.52 0.53 17.52
CA PRO A 65 -6.67 0.26 16.09
C PRO A 65 -5.94 1.28 15.20
N ARG A 66 -5.81 2.53 15.66
CA ARG A 66 -5.12 3.61 14.97
C ARG A 66 -3.61 3.37 14.94
N SER A 67 -3.01 3.05 16.08
CA SER A 67 -1.59 2.75 16.17
C SER A 67 -1.22 1.52 15.33
N MET A 68 -2.04 0.46 15.40
CA MET A 68 -1.85 -0.73 14.55
C MET A 68 -1.90 -0.39 13.05
N ARG A 69 -2.80 0.49 12.62
CA ARG A 69 -2.85 0.94 11.21
C ARG A 69 -1.58 1.68 10.79
N ILE A 70 -1.03 2.53 11.66
CA ILE A 70 0.21 3.27 11.40
C ILE A 70 1.38 2.28 11.27
N ILE A 71 1.50 1.33 12.20
CA ILE A 71 2.56 0.32 12.18
C ILE A 71 2.47 -0.52 10.90
N VAL A 72 1.28 -1.04 10.56
CA VAL A 72 1.09 -1.86 9.35
C VAL A 72 1.45 -1.10 8.08
N LYS A 73 1.02 0.18 7.96
CA LYS A 73 1.23 0.97 6.75
C LYS A 73 2.65 1.55 6.63
N HIS A 74 3.12 2.23 7.68
CA HIS A 74 4.36 3.01 7.63
C HIS A 74 5.59 2.20 8.06
N ASP A 75 5.46 1.31 9.04
CA ASP A 75 6.62 0.59 9.58
C ASP A 75 6.84 -0.72 8.84
N MET A 76 5.75 -1.37 8.42
CA MET A 76 5.80 -2.67 7.75
C MET A 76 5.51 -2.60 6.24
N GLY A 77 5.01 -1.47 5.73
CA GLY A 77 4.74 -1.27 4.29
C GLY A 77 3.59 -2.10 3.72
N PHE A 78 2.74 -2.68 4.57
CA PHE A 78 1.61 -3.51 4.14
C PHE A 78 0.36 -2.69 3.87
N HIS A 79 -0.35 -3.08 2.82
CA HIS A 79 -1.54 -2.42 2.32
C HIS A 79 -2.69 -3.44 2.19
N PRO A 80 -3.93 -3.03 2.49
CA PRO A 80 -5.09 -3.90 2.46
C PRO A 80 -5.68 -4.03 1.04
N TYR A 81 -5.42 -5.13 0.36
CA TYR A 81 -5.96 -5.41 -0.97
C TYR A 81 -7.24 -6.25 -0.91
N LYS A 82 -8.17 -6.00 -1.83
CA LYS A 82 -9.37 -6.83 -1.99
C LYS A 82 -8.99 -8.14 -2.68
N ILE A 83 -9.36 -9.26 -2.09
CA ILE A 83 -9.13 -10.58 -2.70
C ILE A 83 -10.13 -10.75 -3.83
N ARG A 84 -9.65 -10.90 -5.06
CA ARG A 84 -10.49 -11.32 -6.19
C ARG A 84 -10.46 -12.83 -6.30
N ARG A 85 -11.65 -13.45 -6.36
CA ARG A 85 -11.76 -14.88 -6.71
C ARG A 85 -11.56 -15.01 -8.21
N VAL A 86 -10.54 -15.78 -8.60
CA VAL A 86 -10.24 -16.08 -9.99
C VAL A 86 -10.07 -17.59 -10.12
N HIS A 87 -10.50 -18.15 -11.24
CA HIS A 87 -10.28 -19.54 -11.56
C HIS A 87 -8.77 -19.80 -11.80
N VAL A 88 -8.20 -20.76 -11.08
CA VAL A 88 -6.79 -21.15 -11.22
C VAL A 88 -6.60 -21.85 -12.56
N LEU A 89 -5.76 -21.30 -13.43
CA LEU A 89 -5.52 -21.85 -14.78
C LEU A 89 -4.37 -22.84 -14.78
N LYS A 90 -4.67 -24.07 -15.19
CA LYS A 90 -3.67 -25.08 -15.55
C LYS A 90 -2.92 -24.65 -16.80
N GLU A 91 -1.68 -25.11 -16.99
CA GLU A 91 -0.83 -24.73 -18.13
C GLU A 91 -1.50 -25.01 -19.48
N LYS A 92 -2.10 -26.19 -19.65
CA LYS A 92 -2.88 -26.53 -20.86
C LYS A 92 -4.00 -25.52 -21.14
N MET A 93 -4.64 -24.98 -20.11
CA MET A 93 -5.69 -23.96 -20.27
C MET A 93 -5.11 -22.62 -20.69
N LYS A 94 -3.91 -22.26 -20.22
CA LYS A 94 -3.22 -21.03 -20.62
C LYS A 94 -2.89 -21.07 -22.10
N VAL A 95 -2.30 -22.17 -22.59
CA VAL A 95 -1.96 -22.36 -24.01
C VAL A 95 -3.23 -22.29 -24.87
N ASN A 96 -4.27 -23.05 -24.51
CA ASN A 96 -5.52 -23.04 -25.26
C ASN A 96 -6.18 -21.64 -25.31
N ARG A 97 -6.16 -20.90 -24.19
CA ARG A 97 -6.68 -19.53 -24.16
C ARG A 97 -5.85 -18.58 -25.04
N TYR A 98 -4.53 -18.73 -25.06
CA TYR A 98 -3.65 -17.90 -25.85
C TYR A 98 -3.87 -18.11 -27.35
N GLU A 99 -3.94 -19.36 -27.81
CA GLU A 99 -4.21 -19.65 -29.22
C GLU A 99 -5.61 -19.18 -29.65
N LYS A 100 -6.63 -19.40 -28.82
CA LYS A 100 -7.99 -18.88 -29.10
C LYS A 100 -8.02 -17.35 -29.15
N ALA A 101 -7.27 -16.67 -28.27
CA ALA A 101 -7.20 -15.21 -28.25
C ALA A 101 -6.53 -14.65 -29.51
N LYS A 102 -5.49 -15.30 -30.04
CA LYS A 102 -4.88 -14.92 -31.33
C LYS A 102 -5.87 -14.99 -32.49
N ILE A 103 -6.65 -16.07 -32.55
CA ILE A 103 -7.68 -16.25 -33.59
C ILE A 103 -8.76 -15.17 -33.45
N LEU A 104 -9.20 -14.87 -32.22
CA LEU A 104 -10.18 -13.81 -32.00
C LEU A 104 -9.62 -12.44 -32.43
N LEU A 105 -8.35 -12.16 -32.13
CA LEU A 105 -7.69 -10.92 -32.52
C LEU A 105 -7.61 -10.78 -34.04
N SER A 106 -7.28 -11.85 -34.78
CA SER A 106 -7.22 -11.79 -36.25
C SER A 106 -8.58 -11.51 -36.88
N ILE A 107 -9.67 -12.07 -36.33
CA ILE A 107 -11.04 -11.78 -36.77
C ILE A 107 -11.41 -10.30 -36.55
N VAL A 108 -11.02 -9.74 -35.39
CA VAL A 108 -11.24 -8.32 -35.07
C VAL A 108 -10.46 -7.42 -36.03
N LEU A 109 -9.18 -7.72 -36.29
CA LEU A 109 -8.35 -6.96 -37.22
C LEU A 109 -8.89 -6.98 -38.66
N GLN A 110 -9.53 -8.09 -39.07
CA GLN A 110 -10.19 -8.20 -40.38
C GLN A 110 -11.56 -7.51 -40.45
N CYS A 111 -11.97 -6.78 -39.40
CA CYS A 111 -13.28 -6.13 -39.28
C CYS A 111 -14.48 -7.10 -39.44
N ARG A 112 -14.29 -8.40 -39.18
CA ARG A 112 -15.35 -9.42 -39.30
C ARG A 112 -16.13 -9.64 -38.00
N PHE A 113 -16.00 -8.73 -37.05
CA PHE A 113 -16.66 -8.82 -35.75
C PHE A 113 -18.19 -8.77 -35.85
N SER A 114 -18.72 -8.08 -36.87
CA SER A 114 -20.16 -8.02 -37.17
C SER A 114 -20.80 -9.39 -37.36
N ASN A 115 -20.02 -10.42 -37.73
CA ASN A 115 -20.50 -11.77 -37.99
C ASN A 115 -20.44 -12.67 -36.75
N VAL A 116 -19.97 -12.16 -35.60
CA VAL A 116 -19.77 -12.94 -34.38
C VAL A 116 -20.93 -12.66 -33.41
N LEU A 117 -21.81 -13.64 -33.26
CA LEU A 117 -22.82 -13.63 -32.20
C LEU A 117 -22.31 -14.39 -30.97
N VAL A 118 -22.21 -13.71 -29.83
CA VAL A 118 -21.84 -14.33 -28.55
C VAL A 118 -23.10 -14.57 -27.72
N ARG A 119 -23.39 -15.83 -27.39
CA ARG A 119 -24.43 -16.21 -26.43
C ARG A 119 -23.82 -16.73 -25.14
N ASN A 120 -24.47 -16.43 -24.02
CA ASN A 120 -24.13 -16.99 -22.73
C ASN A 120 -25.41 -17.22 -21.91
N GLU A 121 -25.44 -18.32 -21.18
CA GLU A 121 -26.50 -18.62 -20.23
C GLU A 121 -26.03 -18.21 -18.84
N LYS A 122 -26.88 -17.50 -18.10
CA LYS A 122 -26.57 -17.08 -16.74
C LYS A 122 -27.73 -17.45 -15.83
N ILE A 123 -27.43 -18.27 -14.83
CA ILE A 123 -28.38 -18.59 -13.77
C ILE A 123 -28.48 -17.37 -12.84
N LEU A 124 -29.69 -16.84 -12.66
CA LEU A 124 -29.98 -15.75 -11.73
C LEU A 124 -30.50 -16.34 -10.42
N THR A 125 -29.61 -16.56 -9.45
CA THR A 125 -29.99 -16.96 -8.10
C THR A 125 -30.20 -15.73 -7.21
N VAL A 126 -31.31 -15.70 -6.46
CA VAL A 126 -31.52 -14.73 -5.38
C VAL A 126 -30.59 -15.11 -4.23
N ASN A 127 -29.45 -14.42 -4.11
CA ASN A 127 -28.48 -14.68 -3.06
C ASN A 127 -28.92 -14.00 -1.76
N SER A 128 -28.72 -14.66 -0.62
CA SER A 128 -28.79 -14.01 0.70
C SER A 128 -27.71 -12.94 0.84
N VAL A 129 -27.92 -11.95 1.73
CA VAL A 129 -27.03 -10.78 1.90
C VAL A 129 -25.62 -11.23 2.34
N CYS A 130 -24.70 -11.42 1.40
CA CYS A 130 -23.31 -11.75 1.69
C CYS A 130 -22.44 -10.49 1.68
N ASN A 131 -21.95 -10.09 2.86
CA ASN A 131 -21.07 -8.93 3.04
C ASN A 131 -19.62 -9.24 2.59
N SER A 132 -19.40 -9.29 1.28
CA SER A 132 -18.08 -9.52 0.64
C SER A 132 -17.08 -8.38 0.84
N GLN A 133 -17.48 -7.24 1.40
CA GLN A 133 -16.62 -6.05 1.55
C GLN A 133 -15.52 -6.23 2.61
N ASN A 134 -15.67 -7.21 3.51
CA ASN A 134 -14.78 -7.40 4.66
C ASN A 134 -13.60 -8.35 4.40
N SER A 135 -13.51 -9.00 3.24
CA SER A 135 -12.42 -9.93 2.91
C SER A 135 -11.26 -9.21 2.22
N ARG A 136 -10.22 -8.84 2.99
CA ARG A 136 -9.00 -8.19 2.49
C ARG A 136 -7.75 -8.90 2.98
N GLN A 137 -6.70 -8.91 2.16
CA GLN A 137 -5.38 -9.45 2.47
C GLN A 137 -4.38 -8.31 2.61
N LEU A 138 -3.49 -8.39 3.60
CA LEU A 138 -2.38 -7.44 3.73
C LEU A 138 -1.22 -7.90 2.84
N LEU A 139 -0.81 -7.07 1.89
CA LEU A 139 0.34 -7.33 1.00
C LEU A 139 1.22 -6.09 0.91
N ARG A 140 2.50 -6.25 0.57
CA ARG A 140 3.40 -5.12 0.30
C ARG A 140 3.04 -4.47 -1.04
N ASN A 141 3.50 -3.23 -1.24
CA ASN A 141 3.35 -2.56 -2.54
C ASN A 141 4.18 -3.28 -3.61
N GLY A 142 3.59 -3.49 -4.81
CA GLY A 142 4.25 -4.14 -5.94
C GLY A 142 3.79 -5.57 -6.25
N TYR A 143 2.74 -6.07 -5.59
CA TYR A 143 2.02 -7.30 -5.94
C TYR A 143 0.74 -7.01 -6.70
#